data_AF-X1I1S8-F1
#
_entry.id   AF-X1I1S8-F1
#
_cell.length_a   1.000
_cell.length_b   1.000
_cell.length_c   1.000
_cell.angle_alpha   90.00
_cell.angle_beta   90.00
_cell.angle_gamma   90.00
#
_symmetry.space_group_name_H-M   'P 1'
#
loop_
_entity.id
_entity.type
_entity.pdbx_description
1 polymer ?
#
loop_
_entity_poly.entity_id
_entity_poly.type
_entity_poly.pdbx_seq_one_letter_code
_entity_poly.pdbx_strand_id
1 'polypeptide(L)' 'ELGTPYCITIDYESLDDNDVTIRYRDTMEQKRVLISEILNHIDNK' A
#
# COMPACT_ATOMS: atom_id res chain seq x y z
N GLU A 1 -4.90 -18.81 -8.70
CA GLU A 1 -3.72 -17.96 -8.98
C GLU A 1 -3.08 -17.55 -7.66
N LEU A 2 -1.76 -17.58 -7.50
CA LEU A 2 -1.06 -16.96 -6.35
C LEU A 2 -1.12 -15.42 -6.52
N GLY A 3 -2.33 -14.86 -6.42
CA GLY A 3 -2.62 -13.48 -6.76
C GLY A 3 -1.89 -12.51 -5.83
N THR A 4 -1.48 -11.36 -6.36
CA THR A 4 -0.89 -10.24 -5.63
C THR A 4 -1.84 -9.80 -4.50
N PRO A 5 -1.55 -10.11 -3.23
CA PRO A 5 -2.46 -9.83 -2.11
C PRO A 5 -2.60 -8.32 -1.86
N TYR A 6 -1.56 -7.57 -2.24
CA TYR A 6 -1.48 -6.13 -2.09
C TYR A 6 -1.34 -5.45 -3.45
N CYS A 7 -2.00 -4.31 -3.59
CA CYS A 7 -1.88 -3.39 -4.72
C CYS A 7 -1.50 -2.03 -4.15
N ILE A 8 -0.37 -1.45 -4.57
CA ILE A 8 0.14 -0.17 -4.07
C ILE A 8 -0.02 0.85 -5.18
N THR A 9 -0.70 1.95 -4.89
CA THR A 9 -0.87 3.09 -5.80
C THR A 9 -0.03 4.25 -5.30
N ILE A 10 0.78 4.81 -6.19
CA ILE A 10 1.66 5.95 -5.93
C ILE A 10 1.27 7.02 -6.95
N ASP A 11 0.72 8.13 -6.46
CA ASP A 11 0.29 9.26 -7.28
C ASP A 11 1.33 10.39 -7.23
N TYR A 12 1.14 11.48 -7.98
CA TYR A 12 2.06 12.63 -7.90
C TYR A 12 2.01 13.31 -6.53
N GLU A 13 0.85 13.34 -5.87
CA GLU A 13 0.70 13.84 -4.49
C GLU A 13 1.49 12.99 -3.48
N SER A 14 1.62 11.68 -3.72
CA SER A 14 2.42 10.77 -2.89
C SER A 14 3.89 11.16 -2.80
N LEU A 15 4.43 11.81 -3.84
CA LEU A 15 5.82 12.26 -3.85
C LEU A 15 6.04 13.48 -2.95
N ASP A 16 5.03 14.32 -2.79
CA ASP A 16 5.07 15.53 -1.97
C ASP A 16 4.78 15.19 -0.50
N ASP A 17 3.71 14.41 -0.27
CA ASP A 17 3.21 14.03 1.06
C ASP A 17 3.88 12.78 1.66
N ASN A 18 4.76 12.12 0.91
CA ASN A 18 5.46 10.89 1.31
C ASN A 18 4.53 9.76 1.80
N ASP A 19 3.39 9.61 1.15
CA ASP A 19 2.38 8.61 1.46
C ASP A 19 2.02 7.79 0.22
N VAL A 20 1.42 6.62 0.41
CA VAL A 20 0.90 5.78 -0.67
C VAL A 20 -0.46 5.21 -0.29
N THR A 21 -1.21 4.76 -1.30
CA THR A 21 -2.45 4.02 -1.06
C THR A 21 -2.22 2.52 -1.25
N ILE A 22 -2.42 1.74 -0.19
CA ILE A 22 -2.42 0.28 -0.23
C ILE A 22 -3.86 -0.21 -0.35
N ARG A 23 -4.12 -1.04 -1.36
CA ARG A 23 -5.37 -1.75 -1.56
C ARG A 23 -5.18 -3.24 -1.30
N TYR A 24 -5.99 -3.76 -0.37
CA TYR A 24 -6.01 -5.16 0.03
C TYR A 24 -6.96 -5.94 -0.88
N ARG A 25 -6.46 -6.99 -1.53
CA ARG A 25 -7.29 -7.80 -2.44
C ARG A 25 -8.35 -8.59 -1.68
N ASP A 26 -7.98 -9.17 -0.54
CA ASP A 26 -8.86 -10.02 0.27
C ASP A 26 -10.04 -9.27 0.88
N THR A 27 -9.82 -8.04 1.37
CA THR A 27 -10.85 -7.27 2.07
C THR A 27 -11.51 -6.19 1.21
N MET A 28 -10.99 -5.96 -0.01
CA MET A 28 -11.35 -4.82 -0.87
C MET A 28 -11.14 -3.44 -0.20
N GLU A 29 -10.38 -3.39 0.90
CA GLU A 29 -10.11 -2.15 1.65
C GLU A 29 -8.98 -1.35 1.02
N GLN A 30 -9.05 -0.02 1.14
CA GLN A 30 -8.03 0.92 0.70
C GLN A 30 -7.58 1.78 1.89
N LYS A 31 -6.27 1.86 2.13
CA LYS A 31 -5.67 2.64 3.21
C LYS A 31 -4.53 3.50 2.68
N ARG A 32 -4.55 4.79 3.02
CA ARG A 32 -3.46 5.73 2.79
C ARG A 32 -2.48 5.59 3.96
N VAL A 33 -1.23 5.23 3.68
CA VAL A 33 -0.17 5.01 4.68
C VAL A 33 1.08 5.75 4.26
N LEU A 34 1.87 6.19 5.22
CA LEU A 34 3.17 6.81 4.91
C LEU A 34 4.10 5.79 4.26
N ILE A 35 5.00 6.26 3.39
CA ILE A 35 5.99 5.43 2.71
C ILE A 35 6.85 4.67 3.74
N SER A 36 7.16 5.31 4.87
CA SER A 36 7.90 4.69 5.98
C SER A 36 7.18 3.49 6.59
N GLU A 37 5.85 3.48 6.60
CA GLU A 37 5.03 2.42 7.18
C GLU A 37 4.75 1.27 6.19
N ILE A 38 5.01 1.46 4.89
CA ILE A 38 4.82 0.42 3.86
C ILE A 38 5.58 -0.85 4.22
N LEU A 39 6.83 -0.72 4.65
CA LEU A 39 7.67 -1.87 5.01
C LEU A 39 7.05 -2.67 6.15
N ASN A 40 6.46 -2.03 7.16
CA ASN A 40 5.76 -2.71 8.25
C ASN A 40 4.53 -3.49 7.75
N HIS A 41 3.85 -2.97 6.72
CA HIS A 41 2.67 -3.59 6.15
C HIS A 41 2.98 -4.78 5.23
N ILE A 42 4.15 -4.80 4.59
CA ILE A 42 4.54 -5.85 3.62
C ILE A 42 5.48 -6.89 4.24
N ASP A 43 6.34 -6.48 5.17
CA ASP A 43 7.34 -7.33 5.85
C ASP A 43 6.75 -8.11 7.04
N ASN A 44 5.52 -8.61 6.92
CA ASN A 44 5.03 -9.66 7.82
C ASN A 44 5.34 -11.01 7.16
N LYS A 45 6.55 -11.51 7.44
CA LYS A 45 7.00 -12.86 7.07
C LYS A 45 6.98 -13.79 8.28
#